data_AF-A0A4P7WZS3-F1
#
_entry.id   AF-A0A4P7WZS3-F1
#
_cell.length_a   1.000
_cell.length_b   1.000
_cell.length_c   1.000
_cell.angle_alpha   90.00
_cell.angle_beta   90.00
_cell.angle_gamma   90.00
#
_symmetry.space_group_name_H-M   'P 1'
#
loop_
_entity.id
_entity.type
_entity.pdbx_description
1 polymer ?
#
loop_
_entity_poly.entity_id
_entity_poly.type
_entity_poly.pdbx_seq_one_letter_code
_entity_poly.pdbx_strand_id
1 'polypeptide(L)'
;MNNELISILKAILATLLYLTGIELIGSWFYIVEAIEFENYYKYYFLIQGFLQLLGVLIFIYFIKNQNFKYLIKKTNRKWYLFAVILGISFVLMQTPLKWIYNILFETEYYIAYRFDGLPKFKNINLIASILLIPIGEELFFREYIQNNLQKKTNTIVSILLASVLFASIHSPYMNLILESSKQDWHLFYLTIFGGIISGILYFKSKSIGPSIIFHMFWNLMVIIV
;
A
#
# COMPACT_ATOMS: atom_id res chain seq x y z
N MET A 1 -25.23 13.83 -3.50
CA MET A 1 -25.49 12.52 -2.88
C MET A 1 -25.01 12.55 -1.45
N ASN A 2 -25.84 12.08 -0.50
CA ASN A 2 -25.40 11.84 0.87
C ASN A 2 -24.15 10.95 0.81
N ASN A 3 -23.03 11.43 1.35
CA ASN A 3 -21.85 10.60 1.55
C ASN A 3 -22.23 9.55 2.60
N GLU A 4 -22.89 8.48 2.18
CA GLU A 4 -23.21 7.36 3.04
C GLU A 4 -21.91 6.87 3.64
N LEU A 5 -21.77 7.14 4.93
CA LEU A 5 -20.65 6.72 5.73
C LEU A 5 -20.43 5.21 5.53
N ILE A 6 -19.21 4.80 5.26
CA ILE A 6 -18.85 3.39 4.98
C ILE A 6 -19.02 2.56 6.25
N SER A 7 -19.80 1.48 6.19
CA SER A 7 -19.81 0.45 7.25
C SER A 7 -18.60 -0.48 7.12
N ILE A 8 -18.28 -1.24 8.16
CA ILE A 8 -17.18 -2.24 8.10
C ILE A 8 -17.35 -3.18 6.90
N LEU A 9 -18.57 -3.66 6.65
CA LEU A 9 -18.87 -4.51 5.49
C LEU A 9 -18.57 -3.81 4.15
N LYS A 10 -18.98 -2.54 3.99
CA LYS A 10 -18.68 -1.76 2.78
C LYS A 10 -17.17 -1.53 2.62
N ALA A 11 -16.42 -1.38 3.71
CA ALA A 11 -14.96 -1.26 3.66
C ALA A 11 -14.31 -2.55 3.16
N ILE A 12 -14.74 -3.71 3.66
CA ILE A 12 -14.28 -5.02 3.21
C ILE A 12 -14.59 -5.21 1.71
N LEU A 13 -15.84 -4.96 1.30
CA LEU A 13 -16.26 -5.06 -0.10
C LEU A 13 -15.45 -4.13 -1.01
N ALA A 14 -15.19 -2.89 -0.56
CA ALA A 14 -14.35 -1.97 -1.32
C ALA A 14 -12.92 -2.50 -1.46
N THR A 15 -12.31 -3.08 -0.42
CA THR A 15 -10.98 -3.70 -0.51
C THR A 15 -10.97 -4.91 -1.45
N LEU A 16 -12.02 -5.73 -1.48
CA LEU A 16 -12.15 -6.83 -2.44
C LEU A 16 -12.27 -6.34 -3.89
N LEU A 17 -13.04 -5.27 -4.11
CA LEU A 17 -13.13 -4.62 -5.41
C LEU A 17 -11.81 -3.98 -5.82
N TYR A 18 -11.06 -3.40 -4.88
CA TYR A 18 -9.73 -2.86 -5.12
C TYR A 18 -8.76 -3.96 -5.57
N LEU A 19 -8.74 -5.09 -4.85
CA LEU A 19 -7.97 -6.28 -5.21
C LEU A 19 -8.29 -6.77 -6.62
N THR A 20 -9.58 -7.02 -6.88
CA THR A 20 -10.06 -7.46 -8.20
C THR A 20 -9.69 -6.45 -9.29
N GLY A 21 -9.79 -5.16 -8.98
CA GLY A 21 -9.41 -4.08 -9.87
C GLY A 21 -7.93 -4.07 -10.21
N ILE A 22 -7.03 -4.34 -9.25
CA ILE A 22 -5.58 -4.45 -9.51
C ILE A 22 -5.29 -5.63 -10.42
N GLU A 23 -5.90 -6.79 -10.19
CA GLU A 23 -5.71 -7.97 -11.03
C GLU A 23 -6.23 -7.75 -12.46
N LEU A 24 -7.40 -7.12 -12.60
CA LEU A 24 -7.97 -6.73 -13.91
C LEU A 24 -7.12 -5.68 -14.62
N ILE A 25 -6.52 -4.75 -13.88
CA ILE A 25 -5.54 -3.83 -14.46
C ILE A 25 -4.36 -4.67 -14.95
N GLY A 26 -3.80 -5.56 -14.12
CA GLY A 26 -2.66 -6.43 -14.45
C GLY A 26 -2.83 -7.31 -15.69
N SER A 27 -4.07 -7.63 -16.06
CA SER A 27 -4.35 -8.41 -17.27
C SER A 27 -3.98 -7.68 -18.57
N TRP A 28 -3.60 -6.39 -18.53
CA TRP A 28 -3.02 -5.70 -19.69
C TRP A 28 -1.78 -6.44 -20.25
N PHE A 29 -1.08 -7.18 -19.40
CA PHE A 29 0.02 -8.07 -19.77
C PHE A 29 -0.32 -9.00 -20.94
N TYR A 30 -1.51 -9.63 -20.91
CA TYR A 30 -1.92 -10.60 -21.93
C TYR A 30 -2.15 -9.94 -23.29
N ILE A 31 -2.57 -8.67 -23.31
CA ILE A 31 -2.72 -7.90 -24.56
C ILE A 31 -1.35 -7.69 -25.19
N VAL A 32 -0.35 -7.38 -24.37
CA VAL A 32 1.01 -7.07 -24.82
C VAL A 32 1.74 -8.32 -25.29
N GLU A 33 1.50 -9.45 -24.63
CA GLU A 33 1.95 -10.77 -25.09
C GLU A 33 1.30 -11.14 -26.43
N ALA A 34 -0.01 -10.90 -26.60
CA ALA A 34 -0.73 -11.22 -27.83
C ALA A 34 -0.27 -10.40 -29.06
N ILE A 35 0.30 -9.21 -28.86
CA ILE A 35 0.86 -8.37 -29.94
C ILE A 35 2.38 -8.51 -30.10
N GLU A 36 2.99 -9.48 -29.40
CA GLU A 36 4.44 -9.77 -29.46
C GLU A 36 5.33 -8.55 -29.20
N PHE A 37 4.88 -7.60 -28.39
CA PHE A 37 5.67 -6.40 -28.11
C PHE A 37 6.86 -6.76 -27.21
N GLU A 38 8.07 -6.73 -27.76
CA GLU A 38 9.26 -7.13 -27.01
C GLU A 38 9.58 -6.20 -25.82
N ASN A 39 10.32 -6.71 -24.84
CA ASN A 39 10.88 -5.94 -23.71
C ASN A 39 9.86 -5.27 -22.77
N TYR A 40 8.56 -5.53 -22.91
CA TYR A 40 7.52 -4.92 -22.07
C TYR A 40 7.68 -5.18 -20.57
N TYR A 41 8.25 -6.33 -20.19
CA TYR A 41 8.55 -6.69 -18.80
C TYR A 41 9.45 -5.65 -18.12
N LYS A 42 10.26 -4.90 -18.88
CA LYS A 42 11.10 -3.80 -18.35
C LYS A 42 10.26 -2.62 -17.84
N TYR A 43 9.02 -2.49 -18.28
CA TYR A 43 8.10 -1.40 -17.91
C TYR A 43 6.88 -1.88 -17.13
N TYR A 44 6.82 -3.17 -16.80
CA TYR A 44 5.62 -3.79 -16.25
C TYR A 44 5.10 -3.07 -15.00
N PHE A 45 5.95 -2.91 -13.98
CA PHE A 45 5.56 -2.23 -12.75
C PHE A 45 5.26 -0.75 -12.97
N LEU A 46 5.96 -0.08 -13.89
CA LEU A 46 5.67 1.31 -14.24
C LEU A 46 4.25 1.49 -14.78
N ILE A 47 3.90 0.69 -15.79
CA ILE A 47 2.58 0.71 -16.41
C ILE A 47 1.51 0.29 -15.39
N GLN A 48 1.75 -0.81 -14.66
CA GLN A 48 0.86 -1.29 -13.63
C GLN A 48 0.58 -0.23 -12.55
N GLY A 49 1.63 0.38 -11.99
CA GLY A 49 1.50 1.40 -10.97
C GLY A 49 0.82 2.67 -11.47
N PHE A 50 1.07 3.05 -12.73
CA PHE A 50 0.38 4.17 -13.37
C PHE A 50 -1.11 3.90 -13.52
N LEU A 51 -1.49 2.74 -14.06
CA LEU A 51 -2.88 2.35 -14.26
C LEU A 51 -3.62 2.17 -12.91
N GLN A 52 -2.96 1.59 -11.90
CA GLN A 52 -3.49 1.49 -10.54
C GLN A 52 -3.76 2.88 -9.95
N LEU A 53 -2.80 3.80 -10.01
CA LEU A 53 -2.99 5.17 -9.52
C LEU A 53 -4.12 5.88 -10.27
N LEU A 54 -4.17 5.74 -11.60
CA LEU A 54 -5.23 6.31 -12.42
C LEU A 54 -6.61 5.76 -12.02
N GLY A 55 -6.73 4.44 -11.87
CA GLY A 55 -7.95 3.77 -11.41
C GLY A 55 -8.41 4.29 -10.04
N VAL A 56 -7.49 4.44 -9.09
CA VAL A 56 -7.79 5.02 -7.77
C VAL A 56 -8.21 6.48 -7.89
N LEU A 57 -7.54 7.29 -8.70
CA LEU A 57 -7.90 8.71 -8.88
C LEU A 57 -9.29 8.86 -9.50
N ILE A 58 -9.63 8.04 -10.50
CA ILE A 58 -10.96 7.99 -11.10
C ILE A 58 -12.00 7.58 -10.05
N PHE A 59 -11.72 6.54 -9.26
CA PHE A 59 -12.60 6.11 -8.17
C PHE A 59 -12.83 7.23 -7.15
N ILE A 60 -11.77 7.88 -6.67
CA ILE A 60 -11.86 8.98 -5.72
C ILE A 60 -12.60 10.18 -6.31
N TYR A 61 -12.40 10.48 -7.59
CA TYR A 61 -13.10 11.54 -8.30
C TYR A 61 -14.61 11.33 -8.22
N PHE A 62 -15.10 10.13 -8.55
CA PHE A 62 -16.53 9.83 -8.47
C PHE A 62 -17.06 9.84 -7.04
N ILE A 63 -16.34 9.27 -6.08
CA ILE A 63 -16.74 9.27 -4.66
C ILE A 63 -16.79 10.70 -4.08
N LYS A 64 -15.93 11.61 -4.53
CA LYS A 64 -15.89 13.01 -4.06
C LYS A 64 -16.74 13.97 -4.88
N ASN A 65 -17.79 13.47 -5.58
CA ASN A 65 -18.65 14.28 -6.44
C ASN A 65 -17.84 15.11 -7.45
N GLN A 66 -16.92 14.45 -8.16
CA GLN A 66 -16.16 14.99 -9.28
C GLN A 66 -15.22 16.14 -8.88
N ASN A 67 -14.62 16.06 -7.69
CA ASN A 67 -13.78 17.13 -7.17
C ASN A 67 -12.56 16.63 -6.39
N PHE A 68 -11.36 17.09 -6.78
CA PHE A 68 -10.10 16.84 -6.08
C PHE A 68 -9.70 17.92 -5.08
N LYS A 69 -10.53 18.95 -4.89
CA LYS A 69 -10.23 20.06 -3.98
C LYS A 69 -9.94 19.50 -2.58
N TYR A 70 -8.75 19.84 -2.08
CA TYR A 70 -8.24 19.39 -0.78
C TYR A 70 -8.04 17.87 -0.64
N LEU A 71 -7.72 17.18 -1.75
CA LEU A 71 -7.34 15.76 -1.69
C LEU A 71 -6.15 15.55 -0.73
N ILE A 72 -5.12 16.38 -0.86
CA ILE A 72 -4.01 16.48 0.09
C ILE A 72 -4.20 17.76 0.91
N LYS A 73 -4.61 17.61 2.16
CA LYS A 73 -4.75 18.75 3.09
C LYS A 73 -3.37 19.22 3.54
N LYS A 74 -3.21 20.53 3.74
CA LYS A 74 -2.00 21.08 4.37
C LYS A 74 -1.93 20.60 5.83
N THR A 75 -0.73 20.28 6.31
CA THR A 75 -0.47 19.93 7.71
C THR A 75 0.89 20.49 8.15
N ASN A 76 1.19 20.39 9.44
CA ASN A 76 2.45 20.88 10.00
C ASN A 76 3.64 20.06 9.47
N ARG A 77 4.71 20.76 9.05
CA ARG A 77 5.96 20.16 8.51
C ARG A 77 6.56 19.08 9.42
N LYS A 78 6.39 19.18 10.75
CA LYS A 78 6.89 18.16 11.69
C LYS A 78 6.35 16.75 11.40
N TRP A 79 5.13 16.63 10.87
CA TRP A 79 4.55 15.33 10.54
C TRP A 79 5.21 14.69 9.33
N TYR A 80 5.68 15.49 8.37
CA TYR A 80 6.48 14.99 7.25
C TYR A 80 7.86 14.55 7.73
N LEU A 81 8.49 15.28 8.66
CA LEU A 81 9.75 14.85 9.26
C LEU A 81 9.59 13.52 10.01
N PHE A 82 8.53 13.37 10.82
CA PHE A 82 8.24 12.10 11.47
C PHE A 82 7.97 10.98 10.46
N ALA A 83 7.24 11.26 9.38
CA ALA A 83 6.99 10.28 8.34
C ALA A 83 8.29 9.77 7.68
N VAL A 84 9.22 10.66 7.36
CA VAL A 84 10.54 10.28 6.82
C VAL A 84 11.31 9.41 7.82
N ILE A 85 11.43 9.86 9.07
CA ILE A 85 12.16 9.14 10.11
C ILE A 85 11.56 7.74 10.33
N LEU A 86 10.24 7.65 10.43
CA LEU A 86 9.52 6.39 10.62
C LEU A 86 9.63 5.48 9.40
N GLY A 87 9.56 6.02 8.18
CA GLY A 87 9.70 5.22 6.95
C GLY A 87 11.09 4.58 6.86
N ILE A 88 12.12 5.35 7.22
CA ILE A 88 13.50 4.86 7.24
C ILE A 88 13.71 3.83 8.36
N SER A 89 13.27 4.15 9.58
CA SER A 89 13.48 3.25 10.72
C SER A 89 12.65 1.99 10.64
N PHE A 90 11.48 2.01 9.97
CA PHE A 90 10.59 0.86 9.90
C PHE A 90 11.25 -0.36 9.27
N VAL A 91 12.09 -0.19 8.24
CA VAL A 91 12.86 -1.31 7.63
C VAL A 91 13.77 -2.00 8.64
N LEU A 92 14.35 -1.25 9.58
CA LEU A 92 15.16 -1.82 10.67
C LEU A 92 14.27 -2.48 11.74
N MET A 93 13.08 -1.92 12.01
CA MET A 93 12.09 -2.50 12.91
C MET A 93 11.52 -3.83 12.40
N GLN A 94 11.67 -4.16 11.12
CA GLN A 94 11.25 -5.47 10.60
C GLN A 94 12.05 -6.63 11.18
N THR A 95 13.30 -6.42 11.64
CA THR A 95 14.11 -7.48 12.27
C THR A 95 13.50 -8.01 13.57
N PRO A 96 13.18 -7.18 14.58
CA PRO A 96 12.51 -7.68 15.78
C PRO A 96 11.09 -8.20 15.49
N LEU A 97 10.38 -7.60 14.53
CA LEU A 97 9.06 -8.10 14.10
C LEU A 97 9.16 -9.50 13.48
N LYS A 98 10.21 -9.77 12.69
CA LYS A 98 10.49 -11.10 12.16
C LYS A 98 10.66 -12.13 13.29
N TRP A 99 11.40 -11.80 14.36
CA TRP A 99 11.58 -12.76 15.45
C TRP A 99 10.24 -13.15 16.09
N ILE A 100 9.35 -12.16 16.28
CA ILE A 100 7.99 -12.41 16.76
C ILE A 100 7.24 -13.30 15.76
N TYR A 101 7.33 -13.01 14.46
CA TYR A 101 6.71 -13.82 13.40
C TYR A 101 7.17 -15.28 13.46
N ASN A 102 8.48 -15.52 13.49
CA ASN A 102 9.05 -16.86 13.52
C ASN A 102 8.64 -17.65 14.76
N ILE A 103 8.51 -16.98 15.92
CA ILE A 103 8.04 -17.60 17.16
C ILE A 103 6.54 -17.95 17.06
N LEU A 104 5.71 -17.04 16.56
CA LEU A 104 4.26 -17.23 16.52
C LEU A 104 3.81 -18.27 15.50
N PHE A 105 4.54 -18.39 14.38
CA PHE A 105 4.16 -19.23 13.25
C PHE A 105 5.10 -20.42 13.03
N GLU A 106 6.08 -20.62 13.93
CA GLU A 106 7.08 -21.69 13.84
C GLU A 106 7.82 -21.72 12.50
N THR A 107 8.22 -20.54 12.00
CA THR A 107 8.89 -20.37 10.70
C THR A 107 10.36 -19.98 10.83
N GLU A 108 11.11 -20.13 9.75
CA GLU A 108 12.52 -19.72 9.64
C GLU A 108 12.71 -18.53 8.68
N TYR A 109 11.72 -17.64 8.57
CA TYR A 109 11.83 -16.47 7.68
C TYR A 109 13.07 -15.65 8.02
N TYR A 110 13.82 -15.18 7.00
CA TYR A 110 15.03 -14.39 7.17
C TYR A 110 15.04 -13.13 6.29
N ILE A 111 15.35 -12.00 6.91
CA ILE A 111 15.55 -10.71 6.24
C ILE A 111 17.05 -10.55 6.00
N ALA A 112 17.43 -10.48 4.73
CA ALA A 112 18.81 -10.21 4.32
C ALA A 112 18.98 -8.73 3.97
N TYR A 113 19.87 -8.04 4.68
CA TYR A 113 20.26 -6.66 4.37
C TYR A 113 21.53 -6.69 3.52
N ARG A 114 21.41 -6.41 2.22
CA ARG A 114 22.50 -6.54 1.25
C ARG A 114 23.10 -5.20 0.82
N PHE A 115 22.40 -4.08 1.06
CA PHE A 115 22.87 -2.72 0.73
C PHE A 115 23.37 -2.55 -0.72
N ASP A 116 22.96 -3.44 -1.62
CA ASP A 116 23.34 -3.50 -3.02
C ASP A 116 22.26 -2.89 -3.93
N GLY A 117 21.37 -2.07 -3.36
CA GLY A 117 20.21 -1.50 -4.03
C GLY A 117 20.50 -0.37 -5.00
N LEU A 118 21.69 0.25 -4.96
CA LEU A 118 22.01 1.43 -5.78
C LEU A 118 21.88 1.19 -7.31
N PRO A 119 22.31 0.05 -7.88
CA PRO A 119 22.06 -0.26 -9.29
C PRO A 119 20.57 -0.32 -9.66
N LYS A 120 19.67 -0.62 -8.71
CA LYS A 120 18.22 -0.69 -8.96
C LYS A 120 17.63 0.68 -9.33
N PHE A 121 18.30 1.79 -9.02
CA PHE A 121 17.89 3.14 -9.44
C PHE A 121 17.96 3.38 -10.96
N LYS A 122 18.66 2.52 -11.70
CA LYS A 122 18.62 2.53 -13.17
C LYS A 122 17.32 1.95 -13.74
N ASN A 123 16.53 1.25 -12.92
CA ASN A 123 15.28 0.63 -13.35
C ASN A 123 14.12 1.62 -13.20
N ILE A 124 13.45 1.94 -14.31
CA ILE A 124 12.34 2.90 -14.33
C ILE A 124 11.13 2.45 -13.50
N ASN A 125 10.98 1.14 -13.26
CA ASN A 125 9.94 0.57 -12.41
C ASN A 125 10.01 1.10 -10.96
N LEU A 126 11.18 1.59 -10.53
CA LEU A 126 11.35 2.22 -9.23
C LEU A 126 10.42 3.43 -9.02
N ILE A 127 10.06 4.13 -10.09
CA ILE A 127 9.08 5.23 -10.03
C ILE A 127 7.72 4.70 -9.56
N ALA A 128 7.26 3.56 -10.09
CA ALA A 128 6.01 2.99 -9.63
C ALA A 128 6.09 2.49 -8.19
N SER A 129 7.12 1.70 -7.85
CA SER A 129 7.29 1.10 -6.54
C SER A 129 7.44 2.13 -5.42
N ILE A 130 8.12 3.26 -5.67
CA ILE A 130 8.35 4.29 -4.65
C ILE A 130 7.28 5.37 -4.67
N LEU A 131 6.73 5.73 -5.83
CA LEU A 131 5.82 6.89 -5.94
C LEU A 131 4.39 6.47 -6.25
N LEU A 132 4.16 5.87 -7.42
CA LEU A 132 2.80 5.73 -7.95
C LEU A 132 1.94 4.79 -7.10
N ILE A 133 2.48 3.63 -6.73
CA ILE A 133 1.79 2.62 -5.94
C ILE A 133 1.51 3.13 -4.52
N PRO A 134 2.51 3.65 -3.75
CA PRO A 134 2.25 4.24 -2.43
C PRO A 134 1.21 5.35 -2.43
N ILE A 135 1.21 6.23 -3.45
CA ILE A 135 0.20 7.30 -3.55
C ILE A 135 -1.19 6.68 -3.75
N GLY A 136 -1.34 5.74 -4.68
CA GLY A 136 -2.62 5.08 -4.96
C GLY A 136 -3.16 4.31 -3.75
N GLU A 137 -2.30 3.57 -3.08
CA GLU A 137 -2.68 2.81 -1.88
C GLU A 137 -3.08 3.72 -0.72
N GLU A 138 -2.31 4.75 -0.41
CA GLU A 138 -2.63 5.65 0.70
C GLU A 138 -3.88 6.51 0.43
N LEU A 139 -4.15 6.88 -0.83
CA LEU A 139 -5.42 7.48 -1.23
C LEU A 139 -6.60 6.54 -0.96
N PHE A 140 -6.46 5.26 -1.26
CA PHE A 140 -7.53 4.28 -1.04
C PHE A 140 -7.70 3.95 0.45
N PHE A 141 -6.64 3.55 1.15
CA PHE A 141 -6.74 3.03 2.51
C PHE A 141 -6.85 4.13 3.58
N ARG A 142 -6.25 5.31 3.40
CA ARG A 142 -6.38 6.41 4.38
C ARG A 142 -7.52 7.34 4.04
N GLU A 143 -7.49 7.93 2.86
CA GLU A 143 -8.46 8.98 2.51
C GLU A 143 -9.87 8.43 2.30
N TYR A 144 -10.00 7.20 1.77
CA TYR A 144 -11.29 6.57 1.58
C TYR A 144 -11.66 5.63 2.74
N ILE A 145 -10.90 4.55 3.00
CA ILE A 145 -11.30 3.55 4.02
C ILE A 145 -11.23 4.12 5.44
N GLN A 146 -10.05 4.48 5.94
CA GLN A 146 -9.87 4.93 7.33
C GLN A 146 -10.67 6.20 7.63
N ASN A 147 -10.65 7.20 6.75
CA ASN A 147 -11.38 8.45 6.92
C ASN A 147 -12.89 8.25 7.08
N ASN A 148 -13.48 7.25 6.42
CA ASN A 148 -14.91 6.97 6.56
C ASN A 148 -15.21 6.06 7.75
N LEU A 149 -14.37 5.08 8.05
CA LEU A 149 -14.51 4.25 9.25
C LEU A 149 -14.42 5.08 10.53
N GLN A 150 -13.45 5.99 10.65
CA GLN A 150 -13.28 6.83 11.84
C GLN A 150 -14.44 7.81 12.11
N LYS A 151 -15.37 7.99 11.16
CA LYS A 151 -16.61 8.77 11.35
C LYS A 151 -17.72 7.93 12.00
N LYS A 152 -17.61 6.60 11.97
CA LYS A 152 -18.61 5.64 12.48
C LYS A 152 -18.11 4.79 13.64
N THR A 153 -16.80 4.61 13.75
CA THR A 153 -16.15 3.81 14.79
C THR A 153 -15.21 4.68 15.60
N ASN A 154 -14.74 4.18 16.73
CA ASN A 154 -13.65 4.84 17.42
C ASN A 154 -12.36 4.80 16.56
N THR A 155 -11.44 5.73 16.86
CA THR A 155 -10.21 5.92 16.09
C THR A 155 -9.33 4.67 16.07
N ILE A 156 -9.19 3.96 17.20
CA ILE A 156 -8.31 2.80 17.30
C ILE A 156 -8.82 1.68 16.39
N VAL A 157 -10.11 1.36 16.47
CA VAL A 157 -10.77 0.37 15.62
C VAL A 157 -10.64 0.75 14.14
N SER A 158 -10.82 2.02 13.80
CA SER A 158 -10.65 2.47 12.42
C SER A 158 -9.22 2.30 11.90
N ILE A 159 -8.20 2.57 12.73
CA ILE A 159 -6.79 2.39 12.34
C ILE A 159 -6.50 0.90 12.17
N LEU A 160 -6.88 0.06 13.14
CA LEU A 160 -6.62 -1.38 13.09
C LEU A 160 -7.32 -2.04 11.90
N LEU A 161 -8.61 -1.76 11.68
CA LEU A 161 -9.35 -2.31 10.53
C LEU A 161 -8.75 -1.85 9.20
N ALA A 162 -8.44 -0.56 9.03
CA ALA A 162 -7.83 -0.08 7.80
C ALA A 162 -6.42 -0.65 7.57
N SER A 163 -5.68 -0.96 8.65
CA SER A 163 -4.36 -1.59 8.57
C SER A 163 -4.45 -3.06 8.17
N VAL A 164 -5.42 -3.81 8.70
CA VAL A 164 -5.68 -5.20 8.29
C VAL A 164 -6.15 -5.27 6.83
N LEU A 165 -7.05 -4.37 6.41
CA LEU A 165 -7.50 -4.30 5.01
C LEU A 165 -6.38 -3.85 4.06
N PHE A 166 -5.46 -3.00 4.53
CA PHE A 166 -4.28 -2.64 3.75
C PHE A 166 -3.30 -3.81 3.65
N ALA A 167 -3.06 -4.52 4.75
CA ALA A 167 -2.23 -5.71 4.74
C ALA A 167 -2.82 -6.81 3.86
N SER A 168 -4.16 -6.93 3.79
CA SER A 168 -4.80 -8.00 3.02
C SER A 168 -4.39 -7.98 1.56
N ILE A 169 -4.16 -6.82 0.93
CA ILE A 169 -3.73 -6.80 -0.48
C ILE A 169 -2.34 -7.40 -0.73
N HIS A 170 -1.58 -7.64 0.35
CA HIS A 170 -0.28 -8.29 0.35
C HIS A 170 -0.34 -9.76 0.81
N SER A 171 -1.55 -10.31 0.96
CA SER A 171 -1.72 -11.72 1.29
C SER A 171 -1.25 -12.60 0.13
N PRO A 172 -0.69 -13.78 0.39
CA PRO A 172 -0.30 -14.74 -0.64
C PRO A 172 -1.53 -15.45 -1.24
N TYR A 173 -2.44 -14.69 -1.86
CA TYR A 173 -3.69 -15.21 -2.43
C TYR A 173 -3.46 -16.29 -3.48
N MET A 174 -2.29 -16.27 -4.14
CA MET A 174 -1.92 -17.32 -5.08
C MET A 174 -1.86 -18.70 -4.44
N ASN A 175 -1.58 -18.81 -3.13
CA ASN A 175 -1.63 -20.09 -2.41
C ASN A 175 -3.05 -20.67 -2.33
N LEU A 176 -4.09 -19.87 -2.52
CA LEU A 176 -5.49 -20.33 -2.53
C LEU A 176 -5.90 -20.91 -3.90
N ILE A 177 -5.18 -20.55 -4.96
CA ILE A 177 -5.52 -20.88 -6.35
C ILE A 177 -4.55 -21.93 -6.91
N LEU A 178 -3.27 -21.84 -6.55
CA LEU A 178 -2.20 -22.72 -7.02
C LEU A 178 -1.59 -23.46 -5.85
N GLU A 179 -1.83 -24.78 -5.77
CA GLU A 179 -1.23 -25.67 -4.77
C GLU A 179 0.31 -25.65 -4.79
N SER A 180 0.91 -25.30 -5.94
CA SER A 180 2.36 -25.17 -6.10
C SER A 180 2.93 -23.89 -5.47
N SER A 181 2.10 -22.89 -5.18
CA SER A 181 2.52 -21.64 -4.54
C SER A 181 2.75 -21.86 -3.04
N LYS A 182 3.97 -21.61 -2.58
CA LYS A 182 4.38 -21.69 -1.16
C LYS A 182 4.84 -20.34 -0.64
N GLN A 183 4.07 -19.29 -0.94
CA GLN A 183 4.39 -17.94 -0.46
C GLN A 183 4.07 -17.81 1.03
N ASP A 184 4.95 -17.18 1.78
CA ASP A 184 4.84 -16.99 3.23
C ASP A 184 3.97 -15.74 3.55
N TRP A 185 3.25 -15.75 4.67
CA TRP A 185 2.39 -14.66 5.15
C TRP A 185 3.14 -13.49 5.82
N HIS A 186 4.47 -13.52 5.89
CA HIS A 186 5.31 -12.49 6.51
C HIS A 186 5.06 -11.10 5.93
N LEU A 187 4.80 -10.97 4.62
CA LEU A 187 4.55 -9.67 4.01
C LEU A 187 3.25 -9.07 4.52
N PHE A 188 2.17 -9.84 4.56
CA PHE A 188 0.90 -9.44 5.20
C PHE A 188 1.16 -9.00 6.66
N TYR A 189 1.89 -9.81 7.42
CA TYR A 189 2.21 -9.52 8.82
C TYR A 189 2.97 -8.18 8.99
N LEU A 190 4.06 -7.96 8.25
CA LEU A 190 4.83 -6.73 8.32
C LEU A 190 4.00 -5.52 7.86
N THR A 191 3.17 -5.70 6.84
CA THR A 191 2.30 -4.64 6.32
C THR A 191 1.22 -4.21 7.31
N ILE A 192 0.77 -5.06 8.24
CA ILE A 192 -0.11 -4.62 9.33
C ILE A 192 0.55 -3.50 10.13
N PHE A 193 1.82 -3.67 10.53
CA PHE A 193 2.52 -2.67 11.34
C PHE A 193 2.81 -1.39 10.56
N GLY A 194 3.20 -1.51 9.28
CA GLY A 194 3.33 -0.36 8.40
C GLY A 194 1.99 0.40 8.23
N GLY A 195 0.89 -0.34 8.10
CA GLY A 195 -0.47 0.18 8.06
C GLY A 195 -0.85 0.93 9.34
N ILE A 196 -0.48 0.41 10.51
CA ILE A 196 -0.75 1.05 11.80
C ILE A 196 0.01 2.38 11.90
N ILE A 197 1.30 2.40 11.55
CA ILE A 197 2.11 3.63 11.58
C ILE A 197 1.51 4.67 10.64
N SER A 198 1.22 4.27 9.39
CA SER A 198 0.61 5.13 8.38
C SER A 198 -0.76 5.66 8.83
N GLY A 199 -1.58 4.82 9.48
CA GLY A 199 -2.88 5.20 10.02
C GLY A 199 -2.80 6.17 11.20
N ILE A 200 -1.80 6.03 12.07
CA ILE A 200 -1.53 6.98 13.16
C ILE A 200 -1.08 8.33 12.58
N LEU A 201 -0.18 8.33 11.59
CA LEU A 201 0.28 9.55 10.90
C LEU A 201 -0.90 10.28 10.25
N TYR A 202 -1.80 9.57 9.57
CA TYR A 202 -3.01 10.15 9.00
C TYR A 202 -3.90 10.78 10.08
N PHE A 203 -4.18 10.03 11.15
CA PHE A 203 -5.05 10.50 12.23
C PHE A 203 -4.50 11.74 12.94
N LYS A 204 -3.19 11.77 13.21
CA LYS A 204 -2.55 12.87 13.95
C LYS A 204 -2.29 14.10 13.09
N SER A 205 -1.93 13.91 11.83
CA SER A 205 -1.65 15.02 10.91
C SER A 205 -2.88 15.58 10.21
N LYS A 206 -4.00 14.84 10.21
CA LYS A 206 -5.25 15.17 9.47
C LYS A 206 -5.02 15.38 7.96
N SER A 207 -3.96 14.78 7.42
CA SER A 207 -3.58 14.82 6.02
C SER A 207 -3.03 13.47 5.59
N ILE A 208 -3.31 13.06 4.35
CA ILE A 208 -2.67 11.87 3.75
C ILE A 208 -1.20 12.09 3.40
N GLY A 209 -0.74 13.35 3.31
CA GLY A 209 0.62 13.66 2.87
C GLY A 209 1.69 12.94 3.69
N PRO A 210 1.68 13.02 5.03
CA PRO A 210 2.63 12.28 5.86
C PRO A 210 2.56 10.76 5.69
N SER A 211 1.38 10.18 5.52
CA SER A 211 1.23 8.73 5.27
C SER A 211 1.85 8.32 3.93
N ILE A 212 1.63 9.10 2.87
CA ILE A 212 2.27 8.91 1.56
C ILE A 212 3.80 8.97 1.72
N ILE A 213 4.33 10.02 2.35
CA ILE A 213 5.77 10.16 2.53
C ILE A 213 6.36 9.01 3.35
N PHE A 214 5.70 8.58 4.43
CA PHE A 214 6.13 7.41 5.20
C PHE A 214 6.27 6.17 4.32
N HIS A 215 5.24 5.88 3.52
CA HIS A 215 5.21 4.71 2.66
C HIS A 215 6.26 4.80 1.53
N MET A 216 6.40 5.97 0.90
CA MET A 216 7.46 6.20 -0.10
C MET A 216 8.86 5.92 0.47
N PHE A 217 9.16 6.40 1.68
CA PHE A 217 10.45 6.18 2.31
C PHE A 217 10.64 4.76 2.79
N TRP A 218 9.58 4.09 3.25
CA TRP A 218 9.62 2.67 3.54
C TRP A 218 10.00 1.87 2.27
N ASN A 219 9.31 2.07 1.14
CA ASN A 219 9.62 1.37 -0.11
C ASN A 219 11.01 1.71 -0.64
N LEU A 220 11.42 2.97 -0.56
CA LEU A 220 12.77 3.41 -0.91
C LEU A 220 13.83 2.64 -0.11
N MET A 221 13.64 2.50 1.20
CA MET A 221 14.60 1.81 2.05
C MET A 221 14.62 0.29 1.82
N VAL A 222 13.47 -0.33 1.53
CA VAL A 222 13.42 -1.76 1.10
C VAL A 222 14.19 -1.98 -0.20
N ILE A 223 14.24 -0.98 -1.09
CA ILE A 223 15.01 -1.09 -2.33
C ILE A 223 16.52 -0.96 -2.08
N ILE A 224 16.91 -0.02 -1.20
CA ILE A 224 18.31 0.31 -0.89
C ILE A 224 19.00 -0.79 -0.09
N VAL A 225 18.34 -1.29 0.95
CA VAL A 225 18.92 -2.14 2.01
C VAL A 225 18.62 -3.60 1.76
#